data_AF-A0A2T0N7F4-F1
#
_entry.id   AF-A0A2T0N7F4-F1
#
_cell.length_a   1.000
_cell.length_b   1.000
_cell.length_c   1.000
_cell.angle_alpha   90.00
_cell.angle_beta   90.00
_cell.angle_gamma   90.00
#
_symmetry.space_group_name_H-M   'P 1'
#
loop_
_entity.id
_entity.type
_entity.pdbx_description
1 polymer ?
#
loop_
_entity_poly.entity_id
_entity_poly.type
_entity_poly.pdbx_seq_one_letter_code
_entity_poly.pdbx_strand_id
1 'polypeptide(L)'
;MRKTIALAFAAAALAGCGVIPGQQGAGGEERQPETAPATASEQAASEQADAAEATPAQSAPPQDAKVIATREASTGAGDQYGKARVDITALKRQGRTVSLNWTVTATDGKVNVHNGLGGGGLDFTVSGVSLIDPVNAKRYRVARNGTGENAECVCSGTQGQFLEPEEASTLYAVFAAPPADVTKINIEMPMFGVLTDVPIS
;
A
#
# COMPACT_ATOMS: atom_id res chain seq x y z
N MET A 1 -28.95 60.85 -29.45
CA MET A 1 -28.44 61.24 -28.11
C MET A 1 -27.18 60.44 -27.85
N ARG A 2 -26.03 61.12 -27.74
CA ARG A 2 -24.71 60.52 -27.50
C ARG A 2 -24.52 60.28 -26.00
N LYS A 3 -24.07 59.09 -25.60
CA LYS A 3 -23.36 58.89 -24.33
C LYS A 3 -22.18 57.93 -24.55
N THR A 4 -21.01 58.56 -24.58
CA THR A 4 -19.66 58.03 -24.38
C THR A 4 -19.53 57.33 -23.02
N ILE A 5 -18.95 56.13 -22.99
CA ILE A 5 -18.32 55.57 -21.79
C ILE A 5 -16.93 55.09 -22.19
N ALA A 6 -15.95 55.63 -21.47
CA ALA A 6 -14.53 55.57 -21.75
C ALA A 6 -13.91 54.22 -21.40
N LEU A 7 -12.93 53.82 -22.22
CA LEU A 7 -11.94 52.81 -21.89
C LEU A 7 -11.06 53.26 -20.72
N ALA A 8 -10.83 52.37 -19.76
CA ALA A 8 -9.72 52.47 -18.82
C ALA A 8 -8.75 51.31 -19.08
N PHE A 9 -7.57 51.65 -19.60
CA PHE A 9 -6.38 50.82 -19.66
C PHE A 9 -5.79 50.68 -18.25
N ALA A 10 -5.44 49.46 -17.85
CA ALA A 10 -4.47 49.23 -16.78
C ALA A 10 -3.44 48.20 -17.27
N ALA A 11 -2.26 48.72 -17.62
CA ALA A 11 -1.09 47.93 -17.95
C ALA A 11 -0.45 47.41 -16.66
N ALA A 12 -0.24 46.09 -16.56
CA ALA A 12 0.65 45.49 -15.58
C ALA A 12 1.88 44.96 -16.32
N ALA A 13 2.96 45.76 -16.28
CA ALA A 13 4.30 45.31 -16.64
C ALA A 13 4.91 44.63 -15.41
N LEU A 14 5.20 43.34 -15.50
CA LEU A 14 6.15 42.67 -14.62
C LEU A 14 7.22 42.02 -15.49
N ALA A 15 8.31 42.77 -15.65
CA ALA A 15 9.60 42.25 -16.02
C ALA A 15 10.15 41.41 -14.86
N GLY A 16 10.69 40.23 -15.19
CA GLY A 16 11.30 39.33 -14.22
C GLY A 16 12.12 38.24 -14.92
N CYS A 17 13.22 38.66 -15.56
CA CYS A 17 14.29 37.76 -16.00
C CYS A 17 15.01 37.19 -14.77
N GLY A 18 15.24 35.88 -14.75
CA GLY A 18 15.99 35.21 -13.69
C GLY A 18 16.49 33.83 -14.12
N VAL A 19 17.20 33.79 -15.26
CA VAL A 19 18.01 32.65 -15.70
C VAL A 19 19.29 32.70 -14.87
N ILE A 20 19.50 31.74 -13.96
CA ILE A 20 20.75 31.60 -13.21
C ILE A 20 21.60 30.54 -13.92
N PRO A 21 22.68 30.92 -14.63
CA PRO A 21 23.70 29.98 -15.06
C PRO A 21 24.69 29.73 -13.92
N GLY A 22 24.97 28.45 -13.67
CA GLY A 22 26.21 28.02 -13.01
C GLY A 22 26.22 28.07 -11.49
N GLN A 23 26.01 26.90 -10.88
CA GLN A 23 26.75 26.55 -9.67
C GLN A 23 27.30 25.13 -9.84
N GLN A 24 28.53 25.08 -10.38
CA GLN A 24 29.42 23.93 -10.29
C GLN A 24 29.69 23.68 -8.80
N GLY A 25 29.11 22.62 -8.26
CA GLY A 25 29.43 22.06 -6.96
C GLY A 25 30.18 20.75 -7.17
N ALA A 26 31.46 20.76 -6.81
CA ALA A 26 32.38 19.64 -6.89
C ALA A 26 31.89 18.44 -6.07
N GLY A 27 31.63 17.33 -6.75
CA GLY A 27 31.46 16.00 -6.17
C GLY A 27 32.62 15.13 -6.64
N GLY A 28 33.38 14.60 -5.68
CA GLY A 28 34.65 13.92 -5.89
C GLY A 28 34.60 12.75 -6.86
N GLU A 29 35.65 12.68 -7.67
CA GLU A 29 36.05 11.56 -8.49
C GLU A 29 36.50 10.40 -7.59
N GLU A 30 35.67 9.38 -7.43
CA GLU A 30 36.10 8.07 -6.95
C GLU A 30 36.16 7.10 -8.15
N ARG A 31 37.41 6.85 -8.55
CA ARG A 31 37.81 5.95 -9.63
C ARG A 31 37.46 4.51 -9.25
N GLN A 32 36.60 3.85 -10.03
CA GLN A 32 36.53 2.39 -10.04
C GLN A 32 37.21 1.88 -11.31
N PRO A 33 38.18 0.96 -11.22
CA PRO A 33 38.93 0.52 -12.38
C PRO A 33 38.07 -0.34 -13.32
N GLU A 34 38.14 0.08 -14.58
CA GLU A 34 37.74 -0.61 -15.79
C GLU A 34 38.49 -1.94 -15.91
N THR A 35 37.77 -3.06 -16.09
CA THR A 35 38.35 -4.28 -16.67
C THR A 35 37.62 -4.59 -17.96
N ALA A 36 38.41 -4.67 -19.03
CA ALA A 36 38.03 -4.86 -20.42
C ALA A 36 37.46 -6.27 -20.73
N PRO A 37 36.94 -6.51 -21.95
CA PRO A 37 35.90 -7.49 -22.24
C PRO A 37 36.45 -8.88 -22.58
N ALA A 38 35.63 -9.91 -22.38
CA ALA A 38 35.82 -11.22 -22.99
C ALA A 38 34.60 -11.57 -23.85
N THR A 39 34.84 -11.56 -25.16
CA THR A 39 34.00 -12.12 -26.21
C THR A 39 33.87 -13.63 -26.00
N ALA A 40 32.65 -14.16 -25.96
CA ALA A 40 32.36 -15.53 -26.36
C ALA A 40 30.96 -15.60 -26.96
N SER A 41 30.94 -16.02 -28.22
CA SER A 41 29.80 -16.15 -29.10
C SER A 41 28.84 -17.26 -28.65
N GLU A 42 27.55 -16.92 -28.72
CA GLU A 42 26.48 -17.70 -29.35
C GLU A 42 26.57 -19.23 -29.31
N GLN A 43 25.74 -19.85 -28.45
CA GLN A 43 25.12 -21.11 -28.79
C GLN A 43 23.67 -21.14 -28.30
N ALA A 44 22.78 -21.18 -29.28
CA ALA A 44 21.35 -21.31 -29.12
C ALA A 44 21.00 -22.59 -28.33
N ALA A 45 20.20 -22.41 -27.28
CA ALA A 45 19.31 -23.43 -26.76
C ALA A 45 17.95 -22.75 -26.56
N SER A 46 17.08 -22.99 -27.54
CA SER A 46 15.65 -22.73 -27.46
C SER A 46 15.05 -23.60 -26.35
N GLU A 47 14.90 -23.05 -25.15
CA GLU A 47 13.98 -23.56 -24.14
C GLU A 47 12.74 -22.68 -24.13
N GLN A 48 11.71 -23.26 -24.74
CA GLN A 48 10.34 -22.80 -24.74
C GLN A 48 9.86 -22.81 -23.29
N ALA A 49 9.95 -21.66 -22.62
CA ALA A 49 9.29 -21.43 -21.35
C ALA A 49 7.79 -21.40 -21.63
N ASP A 50 7.18 -22.57 -21.52
CA ASP A 50 5.74 -22.73 -21.37
C ASP A 50 5.29 -21.77 -20.28
N ALA A 51 4.40 -20.87 -20.66
CA ALA A 51 3.80 -19.90 -19.78
C ALA A 51 3.01 -20.67 -18.72
N ALA A 52 3.66 -20.96 -17.60
CA ALA A 52 2.98 -21.37 -16.38
C ALA A 52 2.07 -20.21 -15.98
N GLU A 53 0.81 -20.33 -16.38
CA GLU A 53 -0.31 -19.53 -15.94
C GLU A 53 -0.25 -19.44 -14.41
N ALA A 54 0.14 -18.26 -13.90
CA ALA A 54 0.16 -17.99 -12.49
C ALA A 54 -1.28 -18.06 -11.98
N THR A 55 -1.67 -19.22 -11.47
CA THR A 55 -2.93 -19.40 -10.75
C THR A 55 -2.94 -18.36 -9.64
N PRO A 56 -3.98 -17.50 -9.54
CA PRO A 56 -4.10 -16.56 -8.42
C PRO A 56 -3.96 -17.33 -7.12
N ALA A 57 -3.08 -16.85 -6.22
CA ALA A 57 -2.89 -17.47 -4.92
C ALA A 57 -4.24 -17.51 -4.19
N GLN A 58 -4.85 -18.69 -4.17
CA GLN A 58 -6.10 -18.95 -3.47
C GLN A 58 -5.85 -18.76 -1.97
N SER A 59 -6.63 -17.87 -1.34
CA SER A 59 -6.52 -17.60 0.09
C SER A 59 -6.61 -18.90 0.89
N ALA A 60 -5.61 -19.13 1.75
CA ALA A 60 -5.55 -20.31 2.60
C ALA A 60 -6.76 -20.36 3.57
N PRO A 61 -7.22 -21.57 3.95
CA PRO A 61 -8.31 -21.72 4.92
C PRO A 61 -7.99 -20.99 6.23
N PRO A 62 -9.00 -20.42 6.92
CA PRO A 62 -8.81 -19.78 8.22
C PRO A 62 -8.25 -20.82 9.20
N GLN A 63 -7.01 -20.62 9.65
CA GLN A 63 -6.47 -21.39 10.77
C GLN A 63 -7.10 -20.89 12.08
N ASP A 64 -7.28 -21.78 13.05
CA ASP A 64 -7.78 -21.50 14.41
C ASP A 64 -6.81 -20.60 15.22
N ALA A 65 -6.53 -19.41 14.71
CA ALA A 65 -5.74 -18.40 15.37
C ALA A 65 -6.66 -17.62 16.32
N LYS A 66 -6.21 -17.46 17.57
CA LYS A 66 -6.93 -16.67 18.57
C LYS A 66 -7.14 -15.24 18.06
N VAL A 67 -8.40 -14.81 17.99
CA VAL A 67 -8.76 -13.43 17.62
C VAL A 67 -8.43 -12.49 18.78
N ILE A 68 -7.72 -11.40 18.49
CA ILE A 68 -7.28 -10.38 19.46
C ILE A 68 -8.06 -9.07 19.35
N ALA A 69 -8.69 -8.82 18.19
CA ALA A 69 -9.61 -7.72 17.98
C ALA A 69 -10.57 -8.07 16.83
N THR A 70 -11.81 -7.60 16.91
CA THR A 70 -12.84 -7.84 15.89
C THR A 70 -13.56 -6.55 15.58
N ARG A 71 -13.99 -6.38 14.33
CA ARG A 71 -14.91 -5.32 13.93
C ARG A 71 -15.80 -5.76 12.79
N GLU A 72 -17.07 -5.36 12.85
CA GLU A 72 -18.01 -5.50 11.73
C GLU A 72 -18.24 -4.15 11.06
N ALA A 73 -18.46 -4.17 9.75
CA ALA A 73 -18.80 -3.00 8.97
C ALA A 73 -19.72 -3.36 7.80
N SER A 74 -20.60 -2.43 7.43
CA SER A 74 -21.25 -2.48 6.12
C SER A 74 -20.23 -2.02 5.07
N THR A 75 -20.08 -2.80 4.01
CA THR A 75 -19.13 -2.57 2.93
C THR A 75 -19.91 -2.36 1.63
N GLY A 76 -19.35 -1.54 0.74
CA GLY A 76 -20.02 -1.21 -0.52
C GLY A 76 -19.03 -0.68 -1.56
N ALA A 77 -19.06 -1.27 -2.75
CA ALA A 77 -18.33 -0.78 -3.91
C ALA A 77 -19.08 -1.16 -5.20
N GLY A 78 -19.45 -0.17 -6.00
CA GLY A 78 -20.24 -0.42 -7.22
C GLY A 78 -21.62 -0.99 -6.89
N ASP A 79 -21.94 -2.16 -7.43
CA ASP A 79 -23.18 -2.92 -7.21
C ASP A 79 -23.07 -3.94 -6.07
N GLN A 80 -21.90 -4.10 -5.48
CA GLN A 80 -21.65 -5.04 -4.38
C GLN A 80 -21.84 -4.31 -3.04
N TYR A 81 -22.88 -4.69 -2.31
CA TYR A 81 -23.18 -4.21 -0.97
C TYR A 81 -23.37 -5.39 -0.04
N GLY A 82 -22.74 -5.33 1.13
CA GLY A 82 -22.77 -6.40 2.11
C GLY A 82 -22.33 -5.96 3.49
N LYS A 83 -22.17 -6.93 4.38
CA LYS A 83 -21.53 -6.77 5.67
C LYS A 83 -20.34 -7.69 5.75
N ALA A 84 -19.27 -7.20 6.34
CA ALA A 84 -18.08 -7.95 6.57
C ALA A 84 -17.66 -7.85 8.04
N ARG A 85 -17.07 -8.92 8.54
CA ARG A 85 -16.32 -8.93 9.79
C ARG A 85 -14.84 -8.99 9.47
N VAL A 86 -14.04 -8.22 10.20
CA VAL A 86 -12.60 -8.40 10.26
C VAL A 86 -12.21 -8.92 11.64
N ASP A 87 -11.44 -9.99 11.66
CA ASP A 87 -10.88 -10.62 12.84
C ASP A 87 -9.36 -10.50 12.79
N ILE A 88 -8.77 -9.68 13.66
CA ILE A 88 -7.33 -9.57 13.83
C ILE A 88 -6.85 -10.80 14.61
N THR A 89 -5.98 -11.59 14.01
CA THR A 89 -5.49 -12.85 14.59
C THR A 89 -4.09 -12.72 15.15
N ALA A 90 -3.29 -11.78 14.65
CA ALA A 90 -1.98 -11.48 15.23
C ALA A 90 -1.51 -10.07 14.88
N LEU A 91 -0.77 -9.46 15.82
CA LEU A 91 0.06 -8.30 15.57
C LEU A 91 1.40 -8.51 16.28
N LYS A 92 2.37 -9.07 15.55
CA LYS A 92 3.60 -9.64 16.11
C LYS A 92 4.82 -8.79 15.82
N ARG A 93 5.52 -8.36 16.86
CA ARG A 93 6.79 -7.64 16.74
C ARG A 93 7.93 -8.63 16.44
N GLN A 94 8.71 -8.34 15.41
CA GLN A 94 9.84 -9.16 14.97
C GLN A 94 11.05 -8.25 14.71
N GLY A 95 11.77 -7.93 15.79
CA GLY A 95 12.88 -6.97 15.73
C GLY A 95 12.40 -5.58 15.32
N ARG A 96 12.78 -5.13 14.12
CA ARG A 96 12.46 -3.79 13.59
C ARG A 96 11.15 -3.72 12.81
N THR A 97 10.45 -4.83 12.63
CA THR A 97 9.16 -4.89 11.94
C THR A 97 8.06 -5.39 12.87
N VAL A 98 6.81 -5.15 12.46
CA VAL A 98 5.63 -5.76 13.04
C VAL A 98 4.79 -6.34 11.91
N SER A 99 4.31 -7.57 12.09
CA SER A 99 3.48 -8.29 11.13
C SER A 99 2.05 -8.34 11.64
N LEU A 100 1.12 -7.82 10.85
CA LEU A 100 -0.32 -7.87 11.10
C LEU A 100 -0.92 -9.02 10.29
N ASN A 101 -1.73 -9.86 10.93
CA ASN A 101 -2.52 -10.93 10.32
C ASN A 101 -3.98 -10.77 10.70
N TRP A 102 -4.87 -10.96 9.73
CA TRP A 102 -6.31 -10.88 9.95
C TRP A 102 -7.07 -11.73 8.94
N THR A 103 -8.34 -11.95 9.23
CA THR A 103 -9.28 -12.59 8.32
C THR A 103 -10.45 -11.64 8.08
N VAL A 104 -10.83 -11.46 6.81
CA VAL A 104 -12.07 -10.80 6.42
C VAL A 104 -13.08 -11.88 6.08
N THR A 105 -14.27 -11.83 6.68
CA THR A 105 -15.38 -12.75 6.41
C THR A 105 -16.59 -11.96 5.93
N ALA A 106 -17.19 -12.36 4.81
CA ALA A 106 -18.47 -11.84 4.38
C ALA A 106 -19.57 -12.44 5.26
N THR A 107 -20.25 -11.60 6.04
CA THR A 107 -21.31 -12.03 6.97
C THR A 107 -22.70 -11.85 6.36
N ASP A 108 -22.83 -11.02 5.34
CA ASP A 108 -24.07 -10.78 4.59
C ASP A 108 -23.74 -10.18 3.22
N GLY A 109 -24.45 -10.58 2.17
CA GLY A 109 -24.20 -10.11 0.81
C GLY A 109 -22.78 -10.39 0.28
N LYS A 110 -22.45 -9.78 -0.87
CA LYS A 110 -21.13 -9.90 -1.49
C LYS A 110 -20.18 -8.81 -0.98
N VAL A 111 -18.93 -9.18 -0.70
CA VAL A 111 -17.92 -8.25 -0.21
C VAL A 111 -16.77 -8.13 -1.21
N ASN A 112 -16.54 -6.90 -1.67
CA ASN A 112 -15.43 -6.58 -2.56
C ASN A 112 -14.15 -6.33 -1.74
N VAL A 113 -13.24 -7.32 -1.70
CA VAL A 113 -11.90 -7.16 -1.11
C VAL A 113 -10.89 -6.70 -2.17
N HIS A 114 -11.17 -6.95 -3.44
CA HIS A 114 -10.34 -6.73 -4.63
C HIS A 114 -9.40 -5.53 -4.56
N ASN A 115 -9.96 -4.32 -4.43
CA ASN A 115 -9.24 -3.06 -4.21
C ASN A 115 -9.71 -2.34 -2.94
N GLY A 116 -10.63 -2.94 -2.18
CA GLY A 116 -11.29 -2.31 -1.04
C GLY A 116 -10.33 -1.98 0.11
N LEU A 117 -9.20 -2.69 0.22
CA LEU A 117 -8.15 -2.48 1.23
C LEU A 117 -6.91 -1.76 0.67
N GLY A 118 -6.91 -1.39 -0.60
CA GLY A 118 -5.80 -0.73 -1.28
C GLY A 118 -5.71 0.77 -0.99
N GLY A 119 -4.59 1.37 -1.39
CA GLY A 119 -4.37 2.82 -1.32
C GLY A 119 -5.00 3.62 -2.47
N GLY A 120 -5.61 2.95 -3.45
CA GLY A 120 -6.25 3.58 -4.60
C GLY A 120 -7.05 2.56 -5.45
N GLY A 121 -7.82 3.04 -6.43
CA GLY A 121 -8.76 2.20 -7.18
C GLY A 121 -8.13 1.07 -8.01
N LEU A 122 -6.86 1.20 -8.38
CA LEU A 122 -6.08 0.18 -9.11
C LEU A 122 -5.05 -0.54 -8.22
N ASP A 123 -5.12 -0.34 -6.91
CA ASP A 123 -4.27 -1.04 -5.96
C ASP A 123 -4.98 -2.29 -5.46
N PHE A 124 -4.60 -3.43 -6.02
CA PHE A 124 -5.17 -4.74 -5.70
C PHE A 124 -4.37 -5.46 -4.61
N THR A 125 -4.00 -4.70 -3.58
CA THR A 125 -3.30 -5.19 -2.39
C THR A 125 -3.96 -4.60 -1.14
N VAL A 126 -3.43 -4.94 0.03
CA VAL A 126 -3.86 -4.35 1.32
C VAL A 126 -3.01 -3.14 1.73
N SER A 127 -2.36 -2.44 0.79
CA SER A 127 -1.41 -1.36 1.11
C SER A 127 -2.04 -0.11 1.77
N GLY A 128 -3.37 0.01 1.72
CA GLY A 128 -4.11 1.08 2.38
C GLY A 128 -4.25 0.90 3.90
N VAL A 129 -3.97 -0.30 4.43
CA VAL A 129 -3.96 -0.56 5.87
C VAL A 129 -2.81 0.20 6.54
N SER A 130 -3.04 0.76 7.72
CA SER A 130 -2.00 1.44 8.47
C SER A 130 -2.13 1.26 9.98
N LEU A 131 -1.02 1.42 10.70
CA LEU A 131 -1.00 1.45 12.15
C LEU A 131 -0.86 2.88 12.64
N ILE A 132 -1.65 3.29 13.61
CA ILE A 132 -1.61 4.62 14.22
C ILE A 132 -1.17 4.46 15.67
N ASP A 133 0.02 4.95 15.99
CA ASP A 133 0.56 5.06 17.33
C ASP A 133 0.01 6.33 18.00
N PRO A 134 -0.93 6.20 18.94
CA PRO A 134 -1.54 7.36 19.58
C PRO A 134 -0.61 8.04 20.59
N VAL A 135 0.44 7.36 21.07
CA VAL A 135 1.39 7.89 22.06
C VAL A 135 2.40 8.81 21.38
N ASN A 136 2.95 8.37 20.25
CA ASN A 136 3.97 9.13 19.52
C ASN A 136 3.41 9.92 18.33
N ALA A 137 2.08 9.97 18.15
CA ALA A 137 1.38 10.64 17.06
C ALA A 137 1.94 10.26 15.67
N LYS A 138 2.20 8.96 15.45
CA LYS A 138 2.85 8.46 14.24
C LYS A 138 1.98 7.45 13.51
N ARG A 139 1.86 7.63 12.19
CA ARG A 139 1.21 6.67 11.28
C ARG A 139 2.27 5.84 10.55
N TYR A 140 2.15 4.52 10.66
CA TYR A 140 3.00 3.54 10.00
C TYR A 140 2.25 2.97 8.80
N ARG A 141 2.78 3.20 7.61
CA ARG A 141 2.29 2.60 6.37
C ARG A 141 2.92 1.24 6.16
N VAL A 142 2.27 0.41 5.34
CA VAL A 142 2.81 -0.90 4.96
C VAL A 142 4.21 -0.75 4.34
N ALA A 143 5.11 -1.64 4.72
CA ALA A 143 6.48 -1.70 4.20
C ALA A 143 6.49 -2.01 2.71
N ARG A 144 7.58 -1.60 2.03
CA ARG A 144 7.79 -1.87 0.60
C ARG A 144 9.12 -2.59 0.34
N ASN A 145 9.15 -3.45 -0.67
CA ASN A 145 10.31 -4.27 -1.04
C ASN A 145 11.32 -3.54 -1.96
N GLY A 146 11.73 -2.33 -1.58
CA GLY A 146 12.69 -1.57 -2.38
C GLY A 146 12.54 -0.06 -2.19
N THR A 147 13.03 0.68 -3.19
CA THR A 147 12.92 2.14 -3.24
C THR A 147 12.40 2.58 -4.61
N GLY A 148 11.83 3.78 -4.69
CA GLY A 148 11.25 4.31 -5.93
C GLY A 148 9.84 3.79 -6.22
N GLU A 149 9.38 4.04 -7.44
CA GLU A 149 7.98 3.84 -7.86
C GLU A 149 7.59 2.36 -8.00
N ASN A 150 8.58 1.50 -8.27
CA ASN A 150 8.36 0.06 -8.46
C ASN A 150 8.42 -0.75 -7.15
N ALA A 151 8.59 -0.08 -6.00
CA ALA A 151 8.64 -0.77 -4.72
C ALA A 151 7.25 -1.31 -4.36
N GLU A 152 7.13 -2.64 -4.33
CA GLU A 152 5.88 -3.35 -4.09
C GLU A 152 5.56 -3.43 -2.60
N CYS A 153 4.29 -3.63 -2.29
CA CYS A 153 3.82 -3.83 -0.92
C CYS A 153 4.37 -5.13 -0.34
N VAL A 154 4.89 -5.10 0.89
CA VAL A 154 5.16 -6.31 1.67
C VAL A 154 3.88 -6.72 2.39
N CYS A 155 2.90 -7.19 1.61
CA CYS A 155 1.57 -7.56 2.07
C CYS A 155 0.84 -8.49 1.11
N SER A 156 -0.35 -8.96 1.49
CA SER A 156 -1.22 -9.74 0.62
C SER A 156 -1.70 -8.96 -0.61
N GLY A 157 -1.68 -9.64 -1.76
CA GLY A 157 -2.45 -9.25 -2.93
C GLY A 157 -3.92 -9.70 -2.79
N THR A 158 -4.82 -8.95 -3.40
CA THR A 158 -6.28 -9.15 -3.33
C THR A 158 -6.92 -9.20 -4.72
N GLN A 159 -6.13 -9.26 -5.81
CA GLN A 159 -6.64 -9.36 -7.18
C GLN A 159 -7.68 -10.49 -7.30
N GLY A 160 -8.85 -10.15 -7.87
CA GLY A 160 -9.98 -11.09 -8.02
C GLY A 160 -10.71 -11.50 -6.73
N GLN A 161 -10.41 -10.93 -5.55
CA GLN A 161 -11.09 -11.33 -4.32
C GLN A 161 -12.45 -10.64 -4.14
N PHE A 162 -13.49 -11.37 -4.52
CA PHE A 162 -14.89 -11.03 -4.25
C PHE A 162 -15.47 -12.16 -3.41
N LEU A 163 -15.75 -11.88 -2.14
CA LEU A 163 -16.26 -12.89 -1.22
C LEU A 163 -17.78 -13.00 -1.37
N GLU A 164 -18.24 -14.22 -1.61
CA GLU A 164 -19.64 -14.59 -1.44
C GLU A 164 -19.99 -14.69 0.06
N PRO A 165 -21.28 -14.69 0.46
CA PRO A 165 -21.66 -14.86 1.85
C PRO A 165 -20.99 -16.09 2.49
N GLU A 166 -20.54 -15.94 3.74
CA GLU A 166 -19.81 -16.93 4.53
C GLU A 166 -18.37 -17.22 4.08
N GLU A 167 -17.95 -16.71 2.93
CA GLU A 167 -16.55 -16.83 2.50
C GLU A 167 -15.63 -15.91 3.31
N ALA A 168 -14.37 -16.34 3.41
CA ALA A 168 -13.36 -15.63 4.16
C ALA A 168 -12.03 -15.58 3.41
N SER A 169 -11.28 -14.49 3.61
CA SER A 169 -9.93 -14.31 3.11
C SER A 169 -8.99 -13.94 4.25
N THR A 170 -7.91 -14.71 4.39
CA THR A 170 -6.85 -14.45 5.38
C THR A 170 -5.72 -13.66 4.74
N LEU A 171 -5.36 -12.54 5.36
CA LEU A 171 -4.49 -11.52 4.80
C LEU A 171 -3.39 -11.14 5.79
N TYR A 172 -2.32 -10.54 5.27
CA TYR A 172 -1.23 -10.01 6.09
C TYR A 172 -0.66 -8.70 5.53
N ALA A 173 -0.03 -7.92 6.41
CA ALA A 173 0.77 -6.75 6.05
C ALA A 173 1.91 -6.54 7.05
N VAL A 174 3.06 -6.09 6.56
CA VAL A 174 4.25 -5.82 7.37
C VAL A 174 4.48 -4.33 7.50
N PHE A 175 4.86 -3.87 8.69
CA PHE A 175 5.12 -2.46 9.00
C PHE A 175 6.48 -2.31 9.68
N ALA A 176 7.02 -1.09 9.67
CA ALA A 176 8.07 -0.75 10.63
C ALA A 176 7.49 -0.83 12.06
N ALA A 177 8.26 -1.39 12.98
CA ALA A 177 7.82 -1.52 14.36
C ALA A 177 7.77 -0.15 15.06
N PRO A 178 6.75 0.13 15.87
CA PRO A 178 6.78 1.24 16.81
C PRO A 178 7.95 1.14 17.81
N PRO A 179 8.26 2.18 18.61
CA PRO A 179 9.17 2.03 19.76
C PRO A 179 8.78 0.85 20.67
N ALA A 180 9.75 0.29 21.41
CA ALA A 180 9.56 -0.96 22.17
C ALA A 180 8.59 -0.82 23.36
N ASP A 181 8.46 0.39 23.90
CA ASP A 181 7.52 0.78 24.95
C ASP A 181 6.07 0.92 24.46
N VAL A 182 5.85 0.99 23.15
CA VAL A 182 4.52 0.96 22.54
C VAL A 182 4.05 -0.49 22.45
N THR A 183 3.12 -0.85 23.33
CA THR A 183 2.56 -2.21 23.48
C THR A 183 1.15 -2.36 22.90
N LYS A 184 0.50 -1.24 22.53
CA LYS A 184 -0.81 -1.21 21.88
C LYS A 184 -0.80 -0.18 20.76
N ILE A 185 -1.58 -0.43 19.71
CA ILE A 185 -1.69 0.48 18.58
C ILE A 185 -3.12 0.47 18.03
N ASN A 186 -3.48 1.52 17.29
CA ASN A 186 -4.72 1.53 16.54
C ASN A 186 -4.44 1.00 15.12
N ILE A 187 -5.34 0.20 14.57
CA ILE A 187 -5.28 -0.29 13.19
C ILE A 187 -6.33 0.48 12.40
N GLU A 188 -5.89 1.28 11.44
CA GLU A 188 -6.77 1.89 10.45
C GLU A 188 -6.82 1.00 9.22
N MET A 189 -8.02 0.54 8.90
CA MET A 189 -8.28 -0.39 7.82
C MET A 189 -9.37 0.19 6.92
N PRO A 190 -9.12 0.38 5.62
CA PRO A 190 -10.17 0.72 4.67
C PRO A 190 -11.34 -0.27 4.78
N MET A 191 -12.56 0.17 4.42
CA MET A 191 -13.83 -0.54 4.63
C MET A 191 -14.27 -0.71 6.09
N PHE A 192 -13.34 -0.95 7.02
CA PHE A 192 -13.66 -1.26 8.41
C PHE A 192 -13.50 -0.08 9.35
N GLY A 193 -12.74 0.96 8.99
CA GLY A 193 -12.44 2.08 9.86
C GLY A 193 -11.30 1.73 10.83
N VAL A 194 -11.39 2.21 12.07
CA VAL A 194 -10.30 2.06 13.06
C VAL A 194 -10.67 1.05 14.14
N LEU A 195 -9.76 0.10 14.39
CA LEU A 195 -9.74 -0.75 15.58
C LEU A 195 -8.74 -0.17 16.57
N THR A 196 -9.16 0.12 17.80
CA THR A 196 -8.31 0.79 18.79
C THR A 196 -7.69 -0.18 19.78
N ASP A 197 -6.57 0.23 20.40
CA ASP A 197 -5.94 -0.47 21.52
C ASP A 197 -5.56 -1.94 21.25
N VAL A 198 -5.24 -2.27 20.00
CA VAL A 198 -4.88 -3.63 19.60
C VAL A 198 -3.48 -3.96 20.14
N PRO A 199 -3.33 -5.07 20.91
CA PRO A 199 -2.06 -5.40 21.53
C PRO A 199 -1.03 -5.85 20.50
N ILE A 200 0.21 -5.38 20.66
CA ILE A 200 1.39 -5.88 19.96
C ILE A 200 2.03 -6.96 20.83
N SER A 201 2.13 -8.18 20.32
CA SER A 201 2.83 -9.30 20.97
C SER A 201 4.30 -9.40 20.58
#